data_AF-A0A965VG52-F1
#
_entry.id   AF-A0A965VG52-F1
#
_cell.length_a   1.000
_cell.length_b   1.000
_cell.length_c   1.000
_cell.angle_alpha   90.00
_cell.angle_beta   90.00
_cell.angle_gamma   90.00
#
_symmetry.space_group_name_H-M   'P 1'
#
loop_
_entity.id
_entity.type
_entity.pdbx_description
1 polymer ?
#
loop_
_entity_poly.entity_id
_entity_poly.type
_entity_poly.pdbx_seq_one_letter_code
_entity_poly.pdbx_strand_id
1 'polypeptide(L)'
;MNRDINKTKWKCRRGLRELDLLFRKYCEDKLEFLSADEFEMFNSILDLEDQPLYDFIFKNETLHSPEKEKFILDNLKNFIEN
;
A
#
# COMPACT_ATOMS: atom_id res chain seq x y z
N MET A 1 -4.75 2.86 -22.02
CA MET A 1 -3.74 2.34 -21.08
C MET A 1 -4.19 2.76 -19.68
N ASN A 2 -4.90 1.91 -18.94
CA ASN A 2 -5.37 2.18 -17.56
C ASN A 2 -5.79 0.87 -16.83
N ARG A 3 -5.44 -0.30 -17.39
CA ARG A 3 -5.95 -1.59 -16.88
C ARG A 3 -5.37 -1.94 -15.52
N ASP A 4 -4.17 -1.49 -15.24
CA ASP A 4 -3.43 -1.84 -14.03
C ASP A 4 -3.87 -0.99 -12.84
N ILE A 5 -4.24 0.28 -13.07
CA ILE A 5 -4.79 1.17 -12.03
C ILE A 5 -6.07 0.59 -11.43
N ASN A 6 -7.02 0.15 -12.25
CA ASN A 6 -8.26 -0.43 -11.75
C ASN A 6 -8.04 -1.75 -11.00
N LYS A 7 -7.08 -2.58 -11.42
CA LYS A 7 -6.71 -3.81 -10.70
C LYS A 7 -6.11 -3.49 -9.34
N THR A 8 -5.19 -2.54 -9.28
CA THR A 8 -4.55 -2.11 -8.04
C THR A 8 -5.58 -1.50 -7.09
N LYS A 9 -6.45 -0.59 -7.57
CA LYS A 9 -7.57 -0.05 -6.76
C LYS A 9 -8.49 -1.14 -6.22
N TRP A 10 -8.72 -2.21 -6.98
CA TRP A 10 -9.46 -3.38 -6.49
C TRP A 10 -8.72 -4.15 -5.40
N LYS A 11 -7.40 -4.34 -5.54
CA LYS A 11 -6.55 -4.95 -4.50
C LYS A 11 -6.46 -4.09 -3.22
N CYS A 12 -6.63 -2.76 -3.33
CA CYS A 12 -6.69 -1.85 -2.17
C CYS A 12 -7.99 -2.09 -1.34
N ARG A 13 -9.03 -2.76 -1.88
CA ARG A 13 -10.28 -3.05 -1.17
C ARG A 13 -10.12 -4.24 -0.23
N ARG A 14 -9.95 -3.97 1.06
CA ARG A 14 -9.60 -4.99 2.07
C ARG A 14 -10.61 -4.98 3.21
N GLY A 15 -10.70 -6.10 3.94
CA GLY A 15 -11.70 -6.28 5.00
C GLY A 15 -11.50 -5.38 6.22
N LEU A 16 -10.29 -4.85 6.41
CA LEU A 16 -9.93 -3.96 7.51
C LEU A 16 -10.14 -2.50 7.11
N ARG A 17 -11.07 -1.82 7.78
CA ARG A 17 -11.51 -0.46 7.44
C ARG A 17 -10.37 0.56 7.43
N GLU A 18 -9.49 0.52 8.42
CA GLU A 18 -8.39 1.49 8.52
C GLU A 18 -7.39 1.31 7.39
N LEU A 19 -7.10 0.04 7.05
CA LEU A 19 -6.20 -0.31 5.99
C LEU A 19 -6.80 0.02 4.60
N ASP A 20 -8.09 -0.28 4.39
CA ASP A 20 -8.84 0.13 3.20
C ASP A 20 -8.80 1.64 2.98
N LEU A 21 -9.07 2.44 4.03
CA LEU A 21 -9.03 3.91 3.94
C LEU A 21 -7.64 4.44 3.58
N LEU A 22 -6.60 3.93 4.25
CA LEU A 22 -5.22 4.34 4.00
C LEU A 22 -4.78 4.00 2.58
N PHE A 23 -4.94 2.74 2.18
CA PHE A 23 -4.58 2.31 0.84
C PHE A 23 -5.40 3.04 -0.20
N ARG A 24 -6.71 3.24 0.00
CA ARG A 24 -7.54 3.99 -0.96
C ARG A 24 -7.06 5.43 -1.13
N LYS A 25 -6.81 6.15 -0.03
CA LYS A 25 -6.30 7.53 -0.08
C LYS A 25 -4.97 7.59 -0.83
N TYR A 26 -4.05 6.67 -0.53
CA TYR A 26 -2.78 6.53 -1.24
C TYR A 26 -2.97 6.15 -2.73
N CYS A 27 -3.84 5.18 -3.02
CA CYS A 27 -4.16 4.67 -4.36
C CYS A 27 -4.90 5.73 -5.22
N GLU A 28 -5.45 6.79 -4.63
CA GLU A 28 -6.05 7.90 -5.37
C GLU A 28 -5.07 9.07 -5.53
N ASP A 29 -4.28 9.38 -4.50
CA ASP A 29 -3.38 10.54 -4.51
C ASP A 29 -2.02 10.25 -5.17
N LYS A 30 -1.46 9.06 -4.98
CA LYS A 30 -0.13 8.69 -5.50
C LYS A 30 -0.17 7.85 -6.75
N LEU A 31 -1.22 7.06 -6.95
CA LEU A 31 -1.25 6.05 -8.02
C LEU A 31 -1.16 6.61 -9.44
N GLU A 32 -1.60 7.85 -9.62
CA GLU A 32 -1.48 8.63 -10.86
C GLU A 32 -0.11 9.32 -11.02
N PHE A 33 0.68 9.39 -9.95
CA PHE A 33 2.03 9.96 -9.90
C PHE A 33 3.13 8.89 -9.73
N LEU A 34 2.78 7.64 -9.44
CA LEU A 34 3.72 6.53 -9.29
C LEU A 34 4.38 6.22 -10.64
N SER A 35 5.69 6.02 -10.60
CA SER A 35 6.44 5.46 -11.73
C SER A 35 6.17 3.95 -11.85
N ALA A 36 6.50 3.36 -12.99
CA ALA A 36 6.28 1.93 -13.23
C ALA A 36 6.95 1.03 -12.17
N ASP A 37 8.16 1.39 -11.73
CA ASP A 37 8.92 0.67 -10.70
C ASP A 37 8.22 0.70 -9.33
N GLU A 38 7.85 1.91 -8.87
CA GLU A 38 7.11 2.11 -7.63
C GLU A 38 5.73 1.42 -7.66
N PHE A 39 5.09 1.40 -8.83
CA PHE A 39 3.82 0.71 -9.03
C PHE A 39 3.97 -0.81 -8.93
N GLU A 40 5.04 -1.40 -9.46
CA GLU A 40 5.35 -2.82 -9.29
C GLU A 40 5.68 -3.18 -7.84
N MET A 41 6.46 -2.34 -7.16
CA MET A 41 6.76 -2.51 -5.73
C MET A 41 5.47 -2.47 -4.90
N PHE A 42 4.61 -1.49 -5.17
CA PHE A 42 3.31 -1.38 -4.51
C PHE A 42 2.39 -2.57 -4.82
N ASN A 43 2.37 -3.06 -6.06
CA ASN A 43 1.60 -4.27 -6.40
C ASN A 43 2.11 -5.50 -5.66
N SER A 44 3.43 -5.62 -5.49
CA SER A 44 4.07 -6.69 -4.71
C SER A 44 3.74 -6.58 -3.23
N ILE A 45 3.51 -5.36 -2.72
CA ILE A 45 3.00 -5.15 -1.36
C ILE A 45 1.55 -5.60 -1.25
N LEU A 46 0.71 -5.20 -2.19
CA LEU A 46 -0.71 -5.57 -2.19
C LEU A 46 -0.96 -7.08 -2.36
N ASP A 47 0.01 -7.81 -2.87
CA ASP A 47 0.00 -9.28 -2.96
C ASP A 47 0.18 -9.97 -1.60
N LEU A 48 0.68 -9.24 -0.60
CA LEU A 48 0.82 -9.74 0.77
C LEU A 48 -0.50 -9.79 1.51
N GLU A 49 -0.55 -10.65 2.51
CA GLU A 49 -1.68 -10.81 3.42
C GLU A 49 -2.01 -9.53 4.19
N ASP A 50 -3.29 -9.33 4.46
CA ASP A 50 -3.81 -8.17 5.20
C ASP A 50 -3.31 -8.09 6.64
N GLN A 51 -3.17 -9.23 7.31
CA GLN A 51 -2.72 -9.33 8.69
C GLN A 51 -1.33 -8.70 8.91
N PRO A 52 -0.25 -9.17 8.26
CA PRO A 52 1.08 -8.59 8.48
C PRO A 52 1.16 -7.15 8.02
N LEU A 53 0.44 -6.76 6.95
CA LEU A 53 0.40 -5.36 6.52
C LEU A 53 -0.24 -4.45 7.56
N TYR A 54 -1.34 -4.90 8.14
CA TYR A 54 -1.99 -4.19 9.23
C TYR A 54 -1.08 -4.10 10.45
N ASP A 55 -0.48 -5.21 10.86
CA ASP A 55 0.44 -5.24 12.01
C ASP A 55 1.67 -4.34 11.79
N PHE A 56 2.22 -4.31 10.58
CA PHE A 56 3.33 -3.41 10.24
C PHE A 56 2.92 -1.93 10.28
N ILE A 57 1.78 -1.57 9.67
CA ILE A 57 1.35 -0.17 9.55
C ILE A 57 0.84 0.38 10.88
N PHE A 58 0.03 -0.40 11.60
CA PHE A 58 -0.67 0.07 12.81
C PHE A 58 0.03 -0.32 14.10
N LYS A 59 0.75 -1.44 14.13
CA LYS A 59 1.47 -1.91 15.33
C LYS A 59 3.00 -1.80 15.21
N ASN A 60 3.52 -1.29 14.09
CA ASN A 60 4.96 -1.24 13.79
C ASN A 60 5.65 -2.60 13.97
N GLU A 61 4.94 -3.71 13.67
CA GLU A 61 5.59 -5.01 13.55
C GLU A 61 6.50 -5.07 12.33
N THR A 62 7.33 -6.10 12.19
CA THR A 62 8.20 -6.25 11.02
C THR A 62 7.57 -7.16 9.99
N LEU A 63 7.51 -6.69 8.76
CA LEU A 63 7.24 -7.57 7.62
C LEU A 63 8.59 -8.17 7.26
N HIS A 64 8.79 -9.49 7.24
CA HIS A 64 10.09 -10.11 6.92
C HIS A 64 10.57 -9.86 5.46
N SER A 65 10.58 -8.60 5.00
CA SER A 65 10.71 -8.09 3.64
C SER A 65 11.11 -6.60 3.72
N PRO A 66 12.40 -6.29 4.01
CA PRO A 66 12.87 -4.92 4.29
C PRO A 66 12.64 -3.92 3.16
N GLU A 67 12.59 -4.38 1.91
CA GLU A 67 12.29 -3.53 0.75
C GLU A 67 10.85 -3.00 0.80
N LYS A 68 9.90 -3.89 1.11
CA LYS A 68 8.48 -3.56 1.25
C LYS A 68 8.23 -2.69 2.47
N GLU A 69 8.87 -3.01 3.58
CA GLU A 69 8.82 -2.23 4.82
C GLU A 69 9.24 -0.78 4.58
N LYS A 70 10.40 -0.58 3.95
CA LYS A 70 10.88 0.76 3.60
C LYS A 70 9.89 1.52 2.73
N PHE A 71 9.34 0.87 1.70
CA PHE A 71 8.36 1.50 0.83
C PHE A 71 7.11 1.91 1.60
N ILE A 72 6.57 1.04 2.47
CA ILE A 72 5.39 1.36 3.28
C ILE A 72 5.68 2.52 4.24
N LEU A 73 6.86 2.53 4.87
CA LEU A 73 7.25 3.61 5.78
C LEU A 73 7.41 4.95 5.05
N ASP A 74 8.02 4.95 3.86
CA ASP A 74 8.23 6.17 3.09
C ASP A 74 6.93 6.67 2.45
N ASN A 75 6.13 5.77 1.88
CA ASN A 75 4.96 6.14 1.09
C ASN A 75 3.66 6.19 1.89
N LEU A 76 3.39 5.23 2.79
CA LEU A 76 2.12 5.15 3.52
C LEU A 76 2.16 5.88 4.86
N LYS A 77 3.27 5.84 5.60
CA LYS A 77 3.36 6.51 6.90
C LYS A 77 3.21 8.03 6.79
N ASN A 78 3.75 8.62 5.71
CA ASN A 78 3.55 10.03 5.35
C ASN A 78 2.05 10.41 5.18
N PHE A 79 1.15 9.46 4.90
CA PHE A 79 -0.30 9.71 4.80
C PHE A 79 -1.04 9.61 6.13
N ILE A 80 -0.44 9.01 7.16
CA ILE A 80 -1.02 8.87 8.50
C ILE A 80 -0.75 10.13 9.33
N GLU A 81 0.39 10.80 9.12
CA GLU A 81 0.80 11.98 9.89
C GLU A 81 0.28 13.33 9.34
N ASN A 82 -0.55 13.33 8.29
CA ASN A 82 -1.16 14.54 7.69
C ASN A 82 -2.69 14.62 7.89
#